data_AF-A0A0D0DYN6-F1
#
_entry.id   AF-A0A0D0DYN6-F1
#
_cell.length_a   1.000
_cell.length_b   1.000
_cell.length_c   1.000
_cell.angle_alpha   90.00
_cell.angle_beta   90.00
_cell.angle_gamma   90.00
#
_symmetry.space_group_name_H-M   'P 1'
#
loop_
_entity.id
_entity.type
_entity.pdbx_description
1 polymer ?
#
loop_
_entity_poly.entity_id
_entity_poly.type
_entity_poly.pdbx_seq_one_letter_code
_entity_poly.pdbx_strand_id
1 'polypeptide(L)'
;MGILDEHYHDEDHVLIFDSATTHLKHADNALSARKMPKGIPKSGGNWGVEVNQVNANGKAVYSADGKVCKIKVAMSDGRFDNGTAQPLYCPPNDLHGPKGVFKGMAVILEEHKQKDPLKFTVPDYTKLKAQCGKNFDCQKDQINCCCRQILYTQPDFVGVESLLEMLCKACGYQVLFLPEFHCELNFIEQCWGFAKQLYQQFPASSKEADLE
;
A
#
# COMPACT_ATOMS: atom_id res chain seq x y z
N MET A 1 -2.86 9.14 20.40
CA MET A 1 -4.11 9.92 20.42
C MET A 1 -4.47 10.45 21.80
N GLY A 2 -3.98 9.86 22.91
CA GLY A 2 -4.40 10.22 24.27
C GLY A 2 -4.42 11.71 24.63
N ILE A 3 -3.54 12.56 24.08
CA ILE A 3 -3.58 14.02 24.31
C ILE A 3 -4.90 14.63 23.81
N LEU A 4 -5.35 14.22 22.62
CA LEU A 4 -6.60 14.71 22.01
C LEU A 4 -7.80 14.17 22.76
N ASP A 5 -7.78 12.87 23.10
CA ASP A 5 -8.83 12.22 23.88
C ASP A 5 -8.97 12.84 25.29
N GLU A 6 -7.86 13.27 25.91
CA GLU A 6 -7.85 13.81 27.27
C GLU A 6 -8.28 15.28 27.32
N HIS A 7 -7.78 16.10 26.39
CA HIS A 7 -7.91 17.56 26.51
C HIS A 7 -8.91 18.18 25.53
N TYR A 8 -9.30 17.47 24.47
CA TYR A 8 -10.10 18.03 23.38
C TYR A 8 -11.23 17.09 22.94
N HIS A 9 -11.75 16.25 23.85
CA HIS A 9 -12.76 15.22 23.53
C HIS A 9 -14.06 15.74 22.90
N ASP A 10 -14.40 17.01 23.11
CA ASP A 10 -15.61 17.63 22.56
C ASP A 10 -15.39 18.28 21.18
N GLU A 11 -14.19 18.19 20.62
CA GLU A 11 -13.85 18.76 19.32
C GLU A 11 -13.77 17.69 18.22
N ASP A 12 -14.08 18.10 16.99
CA ASP A 12 -13.83 17.27 15.82
C ASP A 12 -12.35 17.31 15.43
N HIS A 13 -11.71 16.14 15.41
CA HIS A 13 -10.28 16.03 15.10
C HIS A 13 -10.02 15.51 13.70
N VAL A 14 -9.25 16.27 12.94
CA VAL A 14 -8.70 15.86 11.64
C VAL A 14 -7.18 15.87 11.73
N LEU A 15 -6.56 14.70 11.58
CA LEU A 15 -5.11 14.58 11.51
C LEU A 15 -4.62 14.75 10.08
N ILE A 16 -3.79 15.76 9.88
CA ILE A 16 -3.21 16.09 8.58
C ILE A 16 -1.78 15.58 8.57
N PHE A 17 -1.46 14.74 7.59
CA PHE A 17 -0.11 14.24 7.36
C PHE A 17 0.42 14.79 6.03
N ASP A 18 1.70 15.15 6.03
CA ASP A 18 2.40 15.45 4.79
C ASP A 18 2.66 14.16 3.99
N SER A 19 3.08 14.32 2.74
CA SER A 19 3.40 13.18 1.87
C SER A 19 4.78 12.60 2.19
N ALA A 20 5.04 12.22 3.45
CA ALA A 20 6.24 11.49 3.82
C ALA A 20 6.10 10.00 3.47
N THR A 21 7.15 9.42 2.90
CA THR A 21 7.17 7.98 2.48
C THR A 21 6.89 7.01 3.63
N THR A 22 7.14 7.43 4.87
CA THR A 22 6.83 6.70 6.11
C THR A 22 5.33 6.49 6.31
N HIS A 23 4.49 7.40 5.81
CA HIS A 23 3.02 7.32 5.92
C HIS A 23 2.39 6.37 4.89
N LEU A 24 3.13 6.02 3.83
CA LEU A 24 2.67 5.13 2.75
C LEU A 24 2.86 3.64 3.07
N LYS A 25 3.24 3.28 4.31
CA LYS A 25 3.45 1.89 4.69
C LYS A 25 2.10 1.18 4.84
N HIS A 26 1.84 0.22 3.96
CA HIS A 26 0.72 -0.71 4.09
C HIS A 26 1.08 -1.94 4.93
N ALA A 27 0.08 -2.74 5.28
CA ALA A 27 0.29 -4.03 5.90
C ALA A 27 1.17 -4.94 5.03
N ASP A 28 1.94 -5.83 5.67
CA ASP A 28 2.90 -6.72 5.00
C ASP A 28 2.26 -7.64 3.94
N ASN A 29 0.99 -7.99 4.15
CA ASN A 29 0.19 -8.81 3.24
C ASN A 29 -0.81 -8.00 2.39
N ALA A 30 -0.73 -6.67 2.41
CA ALA A 30 -1.63 -5.79 1.69
C ALA A 30 -1.69 -6.09 0.18
N LEU A 31 -2.85 -5.82 -0.43
CA LEU A 31 -3.05 -6.00 -1.86
C LEU A 31 -2.06 -5.14 -2.66
N SER A 32 -1.46 -5.74 -3.69
CA SER A 32 -0.60 -5.02 -4.61
C SER A 32 -0.51 -5.72 -5.95
N ALA A 33 -0.75 -5.00 -7.04
CA ALA A 33 -0.54 -5.53 -8.38
C ALA A 33 0.95 -5.70 -8.73
N ARG A 34 1.86 -5.20 -7.88
CA ARG A 34 3.31 -5.18 -8.16
C ARG A 34 3.88 -6.59 -8.08
N LYS A 35 4.62 -7.00 -9.13
CA LYS A 35 5.37 -8.27 -9.20
C LYS A 35 4.51 -9.54 -9.12
N MET A 36 3.18 -9.45 -9.23
CA MET A 36 2.32 -10.63 -9.37
C MET A 36 2.67 -11.38 -10.66
N PRO A 37 2.81 -12.72 -10.65
CA PRO A 37 3.01 -13.50 -11.85
C PRO A 37 1.71 -13.53 -12.66
N LYS A 38 1.83 -13.59 -14.00
CA LYS A 38 0.67 -13.68 -14.89
C LYS A 38 -0.09 -14.99 -14.73
N GLY A 39 0.65 -16.10 -14.73
CA GLY A 39 0.10 -17.44 -14.60
C GLY A 39 0.36 -18.01 -13.21
N ILE A 40 -0.26 -19.15 -12.97
CA ILE A 40 -0.06 -19.97 -11.77
C ILE A 40 1.42 -20.35 -11.68
N PRO A 41 2.09 -20.17 -10.52
CA PRO A 41 3.46 -20.60 -10.31
C PRO A 41 3.65 -22.09 -10.59
N LYS A 42 4.83 -22.46 -11.11
CA LYS A 42 5.17 -23.86 -11.39
C LYS A 42 5.32 -24.66 -10.10
N SER A 43 5.11 -25.97 -10.18
CA SER A 43 5.37 -26.90 -9.09
C SER A 43 6.81 -26.75 -8.57
N GLY A 44 6.99 -26.71 -7.25
CA GLY A 44 8.29 -26.49 -6.59
C GLY A 44 8.53 -25.06 -6.09
N GLY A 45 7.65 -24.10 -6.41
CA GLY A 45 7.72 -22.75 -5.82
C GLY A 45 6.41 -21.98 -5.92
N ASN A 46 5.96 -21.42 -4.81
CA ASN A 46 4.79 -20.53 -4.78
C ASN A 46 5.20 -19.05 -4.80
N TRP A 47 4.26 -18.20 -5.19
CA TRP A 47 4.40 -16.75 -5.13
C TRP A 47 3.76 -16.19 -3.86
N GLY A 48 4.43 -15.20 -3.25
CA GLY A 48 3.95 -14.48 -2.09
C GLY A 48 4.75 -13.18 -1.94
N VAL A 49 4.26 -12.30 -1.08
CA VAL A 49 4.92 -11.02 -0.79
C VAL A 49 6.14 -11.30 0.09
N GLU A 50 7.30 -10.79 -0.32
CA GLU A 50 8.51 -10.90 0.47
C GLU A 50 8.50 -9.85 1.58
N VAL A 51 8.52 -10.32 2.83
CA VAL A 51 8.47 -9.48 4.03
C VAL A 51 9.64 -9.83 4.93
N ASN A 52 10.05 -8.85 5.74
CA ASN A 52 11.13 -9.07 6.69
C ASN A 52 10.66 -10.04 7.77
N GLN A 53 11.45 -11.08 8.03
CA GLN A 53 11.17 -12.02 9.10
C GLN A 53 11.37 -11.32 10.44
N VAL A 54 10.35 -11.40 11.30
CA VAL A 54 10.42 -10.92 12.68
C VAL A 54 10.35 -12.10 13.65
N ASN A 55 11.03 -11.98 14.79
CA ASN A 55 10.94 -12.94 15.88
C ASN A 55 9.70 -12.68 16.76
N ALA A 56 9.51 -13.51 17.78
CA ALA A 56 8.38 -13.39 18.72
C ALA A 56 8.29 -12.02 19.44
N ASN A 57 9.40 -11.28 19.50
CA ASN A 57 9.47 -9.96 20.13
C ASN A 57 9.32 -8.81 19.10
N GLY A 58 8.96 -9.12 17.85
CA GLY A 58 8.80 -8.13 16.78
C GLY A 58 10.11 -7.57 16.22
N LYS A 59 11.27 -8.12 16.59
CA LYS A 59 12.57 -7.68 16.05
C LYS A 59 12.93 -8.45 14.79
N ALA A 60 13.56 -7.76 13.84
CA ALA A 60 14.05 -8.36 12.61
C ALA A 60 15.04 -9.52 12.88
N VAL A 61 14.89 -10.61 12.13
CA VAL A 61 15.81 -11.75 12.14
C VAL A 61 16.89 -11.50 11.10
N TYR A 62 18.16 -11.72 11.46
CA TYR A 62 19.31 -11.52 10.58
C TYR A 62 19.97 -12.85 10.25
N SER A 63 20.48 -12.97 9.02
CA SER A 63 21.32 -14.09 8.59
C SER A 63 22.73 -13.98 9.15
N ALA A 64 23.53 -15.05 9.03
CA ALA A 64 24.94 -15.04 9.42
C ALA A 64 25.75 -13.92 8.73
N ASP A 65 25.32 -13.47 7.55
CA ASP A 65 25.94 -12.38 6.79
C ASP A 65 25.45 -10.98 7.20
N GLY A 66 24.64 -10.86 8.26
CA GLY A 66 24.10 -9.59 8.75
C GLY A 66 22.97 -8.99 7.90
N LYS A 67 22.42 -9.74 6.93
CA LYS A 67 21.26 -9.30 6.13
C LYS A 67 19.95 -9.71 6.81
N VAL A 68 18.92 -8.88 6.72
CA VAL A 68 17.58 -9.21 7.23
C VAL A 68 17.03 -10.41 6.46
N CYS A 69 16.66 -11.46 7.18
CA CYS A 69 15.99 -12.63 6.64
C CYS A 69 14.62 -12.24 6.08
N LYS A 70 14.25 -12.80 4.94
CA LYS A 70 12.94 -12.58 4.31
C LYS A 70 12.14 -13.87 4.25
N ILE A 71 10.85 -13.75 4.49
CA ILE A 71 9.88 -14.82 4.29
C ILE A 71 8.85 -14.39 3.23
N LYS A 72 8.17 -15.37 2.63
CA LYS A 72 7.05 -15.11 1.73
C LYS A 72 5.74 -15.28 2.49
N VAL A 73 4.90 -14.26 2.48
CA VAL A 73 3.55 -14.31 3.04
C VAL A 73 2.50 -14.26 1.93
N ALA A 74 1.34 -14.87 2.19
CA ALA A 74 0.20 -14.77 1.30
C ALA A 74 -0.37 -13.35 1.36
N MET A 75 -0.63 -12.77 0.20
CA MET A 75 -1.39 -11.52 0.09
C MET A 75 -2.82 -11.73 0.60
N SER A 76 -3.42 -10.70 1.19
CA SER A 76 -4.83 -10.68 1.56
C SER A 76 -5.72 -10.89 0.33
N ASP A 77 -6.94 -11.35 0.57
CA ASP A 77 -7.93 -11.51 -0.49
C ASP A 77 -8.28 -10.17 -1.13
N GLY A 78 -8.54 -10.20 -2.45
CA GLY A 78 -9.12 -9.09 -3.20
C GLY A 78 -10.62 -8.95 -2.90
N ARG A 79 -11.26 -8.00 -3.56
CA ARG A 79 -12.72 -7.83 -3.50
C ARG A 79 -13.29 -7.52 -4.88
N PHE A 80 -14.41 -8.17 -5.18
CA PHE A 80 -15.24 -7.79 -6.32
C PHE A 80 -16.01 -6.50 -6.02
N ASP A 81 -16.51 -5.83 -7.07
CA ASP A 81 -17.27 -4.58 -6.94
C ASP A 81 -18.54 -4.72 -6.09
N ASN A 82 -19.08 -5.94 -5.97
CA ASN A 82 -20.21 -6.24 -5.10
C ASN A 82 -19.82 -6.48 -3.62
N GLY A 83 -18.55 -6.25 -3.25
CA GLY A 83 -18.00 -6.43 -1.90
C GLY A 83 -17.60 -7.85 -1.53
N THR A 84 -17.90 -8.85 -2.37
CA THR A 84 -17.57 -10.26 -2.11
C THR A 84 -16.05 -10.44 -2.18
N ALA A 85 -15.49 -11.22 -1.25
CA ALA A 85 -14.07 -11.52 -1.24
C ALA A 85 -13.66 -12.34 -2.48
N GLN A 86 -12.49 -12.03 -3.03
CA GLN A 86 -11.83 -12.77 -4.10
C GLN A 86 -10.54 -13.40 -3.56
N PRO A 87 -10.52 -14.72 -3.31
CA PRO A 87 -9.29 -15.40 -2.93
C PRO A 87 -8.26 -15.34 -4.05
N LEU A 88 -7.08 -14.77 -3.76
CA LEU A 88 -5.96 -14.71 -4.72
C LEU A 88 -5.14 -16.01 -4.78
N TYR A 89 -5.34 -16.87 -3.77
CA TYR A 89 -4.76 -18.19 -3.64
C TYR A 89 -5.86 -19.23 -3.76
N CYS A 90 -5.55 -20.38 -4.38
CA CYS A 90 -6.50 -21.46 -4.60
C CYS A 90 -7.07 -21.98 -3.25
N PRO A 91 -8.38 -21.89 -3.00
CA PRO A 91 -9.03 -22.63 -1.92
C PRO A 91 -8.85 -24.16 -2.05
N PRO A 92 -9.24 -24.94 -1.02
CA PRO A 92 -9.36 -26.38 -1.16
C PRO A 92 -10.26 -26.75 -2.36
N ASN A 93 -9.82 -27.71 -3.18
CA ASN A 93 -10.53 -28.21 -4.37
C ASN A 93 -10.77 -27.16 -5.48
N ASP A 94 -9.93 -26.13 -5.57
CA ASP A 94 -9.97 -25.19 -6.68
C ASP A 94 -9.59 -25.86 -8.02
N LEU A 95 -10.29 -25.52 -9.09
CA LEU A 95 -10.07 -26.07 -10.44
C LEU A 95 -8.77 -25.57 -11.09
N HIS A 96 -8.26 -24.42 -10.64
CA HIS A 96 -7.09 -23.78 -11.21
C HIS A 96 -5.78 -24.38 -10.68
N GLY A 97 -5.74 -24.87 -9.44
CA GLY A 97 -4.52 -25.46 -8.90
C GLY A 97 -4.61 -25.92 -7.44
N PRO A 98 -3.50 -26.46 -6.90
CA PRO A 98 -3.45 -26.98 -5.55
C PRO A 98 -3.76 -25.91 -4.49
N LYS A 99 -4.34 -26.33 -3.36
CA LYS A 99 -4.67 -25.45 -2.24
C LYS A 99 -3.47 -24.57 -1.83
N GLY A 100 -3.71 -23.28 -1.69
CA GLY A 100 -2.73 -22.29 -1.24
C GLY A 100 -1.77 -21.81 -2.33
N VAL A 101 -1.87 -22.31 -3.57
CA VAL A 101 -1.08 -21.82 -4.70
C VAL A 101 -1.68 -20.52 -5.23
N PHE A 102 -0.82 -19.54 -5.55
CA PHE A 102 -1.27 -18.27 -6.12
C PHE A 102 -1.87 -18.46 -7.53
N LYS A 103 -3.04 -17.88 -7.79
CA LYS A 103 -3.80 -18.09 -9.03
C LYS A 103 -3.19 -17.44 -10.28
N GLY A 104 -2.37 -16.40 -10.09
CA GLY A 104 -1.86 -15.60 -11.21
C GLY A 104 -2.87 -14.57 -11.71
N MET A 105 -2.37 -13.45 -12.23
CA MET A 105 -3.21 -12.33 -12.65
C MET A 105 -4.24 -12.69 -13.72
N ALA A 106 -3.92 -13.60 -14.65
CA ALA A 106 -4.84 -13.97 -15.72
C ALA A 106 -6.10 -14.67 -15.20
N VAL A 107 -5.97 -15.56 -14.20
CA VAL A 107 -7.11 -16.24 -13.56
C VAL A 107 -7.92 -15.24 -12.75
N ILE A 108 -7.25 -14.40 -11.94
CA ILE A 108 -7.89 -13.37 -11.11
C ILE A 108 -8.74 -12.42 -12.00
N LEU A 109 -8.22 -12.01 -13.16
CA LEU A 109 -8.95 -11.16 -14.10
C LEU A 109 -10.10 -11.89 -14.80
N GLU A 110 -9.96 -13.18 -15.09
CA GLU A 110 -11.06 -13.97 -15.64
C GLU A 110 -12.20 -14.14 -14.63
N GLU A 111 -11.90 -14.32 -13.35
CA GLU A 111 -12.90 -14.32 -12.27
C GLU A 111 -13.63 -12.97 -12.18
N HIS A 112 -12.91 -11.86 -12.31
CA HIS A 112 -13.51 -10.52 -12.39
C HIS A 112 -14.46 -10.39 -13.60
N LYS A 113 -14.05 -10.89 -14.77
CA LYS A 113 -14.88 -10.89 -15.98
C LYS A 113 -16.14 -11.75 -15.84
N GLN A 114 -16.06 -12.87 -15.14
CA GLN A 114 -17.25 -13.68 -14.84
C GLN A 114 -18.25 -12.95 -13.95
N LYS A 115 -17.77 -12.07 -13.05
CA LYS A 115 -18.62 -11.25 -12.18
C LYS A 115 -19.16 -10.01 -12.87
N ASP A 116 -18.37 -9.36 -13.71
CA ASP A 116 -18.76 -8.17 -14.47
C ASP A 116 -18.18 -8.20 -15.90
N PRO A 117 -18.87 -8.85 -16.84
CA PRO A 117 -18.40 -8.96 -18.22
C PRO A 117 -18.48 -7.64 -19.00
N LEU A 118 -19.21 -6.63 -18.51
CA LEU A 118 -19.33 -5.33 -19.16
C LEU A 118 -18.11 -4.45 -18.86
N LYS A 119 -17.59 -4.52 -17.63
CA LYS A 119 -16.38 -3.80 -17.22
C LYS A 119 -15.11 -4.47 -17.76
N PHE A 120 -15.08 -5.80 -17.80
CA PHE A 120 -13.90 -6.58 -18.16
C PHE A 120 -14.00 -7.16 -19.58
N THR A 121 -13.65 -6.34 -20.57
CA THR A 121 -13.92 -6.62 -22.00
C THR A 121 -12.83 -7.41 -22.73
N VAL A 122 -11.70 -7.70 -22.08
CA VAL A 122 -10.60 -8.43 -22.72
C VAL A 122 -11.06 -9.87 -23.03
N PRO A 123 -10.94 -10.35 -24.29
CA PRO A 123 -11.42 -11.67 -24.65
C PRO A 123 -10.69 -12.80 -23.92
N ASP A 124 -9.37 -12.66 -23.75
CA ASP A 124 -8.49 -13.67 -23.18
C ASP A 124 -7.29 -13.01 -22.47
N TYR A 125 -7.28 -13.08 -21.13
CA TYR A 125 -6.21 -12.51 -20.31
C TYR A 125 -4.90 -13.30 -20.38
N THR A 126 -4.91 -14.56 -20.83
CA THR A 126 -3.70 -15.36 -20.97
C THR A 126 -2.81 -14.87 -22.11
N LYS A 127 -3.43 -14.28 -23.15
CA LYS A 127 -2.75 -13.64 -24.29
C LYS A 127 -2.19 -12.26 -23.95
N LEU A 128 -2.68 -11.65 -22.87
CA LEU A 128 -2.18 -10.36 -22.43
C LEU A 128 -0.78 -10.51 -21.81
N LYS A 129 0.04 -9.47 -21.94
CA LYS A 129 1.34 -9.42 -21.26
C LYS A 129 1.15 -9.20 -19.76
N ALA A 130 2.07 -9.72 -18.96
CA ALA A 130 2.04 -9.55 -17.51
C ALA A 130 2.12 -8.06 -17.11
N GLN A 131 3.08 -7.34 -17.70
CA GLN A 131 3.30 -5.91 -17.53
C GLN A 131 3.84 -5.27 -18.82
N CYS A 132 3.65 -3.95 -18.99
CA CYS A 132 4.31 -3.17 -20.03
C CYS A 132 5.76 -2.86 -19.64
N GLY A 133 6.70 -3.09 -20.56
CA GLY A 133 8.11 -2.75 -20.32
C GLY A 133 8.72 -3.50 -19.12
N LYS A 134 9.92 -3.07 -18.73
CA LYS A 134 10.58 -3.58 -17.52
C LYS A 134 10.13 -2.81 -16.28
N ASN A 135 9.85 -1.51 -16.43
CA ASN A 135 9.58 -0.60 -15.32
C ASN A 135 8.09 -0.27 -15.16
N PHE A 136 7.20 -1.09 -15.76
CA PHE A 136 5.76 -0.84 -15.77
C PHE A 136 5.41 0.46 -16.51
N ASP A 137 5.95 0.57 -17.73
CA ASP A 137 5.88 1.76 -18.59
C ASP A 137 4.58 1.76 -19.43
N CYS A 138 3.43 1.63 -18.75
CA CYS A 138 2.12 1.73 -19.40
C CYS A 138 1.88 3.15 -19.90
N GLN A 139 1.33 3.30 -21.11
CA GLN A 139 0.93 4.62 -21.59
C GLN A 139 -0.16 5.20 -20.70
N LYS A 140 -0.10 6.52 -20.47
CA LYS A 140 -1.13 7.24 -19.72
C LYS A 140 -2.49 6.97 -20.38
N ASP A 141 -3.52 6.75 -19.57
CA ASP A 141 -4.90 6.44 -19.98
C ASP A 141 -5.13 5.04 -20.58
N GLN A 142 -4.09 4.24 -20.81
CA GLN A 142 -4.25 2.89 -21.35
C GLN A 142 -4.48 1.85 -20.24
N ILE A 143 -5.72 1.71 -19.80
CA ILE A 143 -6.09 0.82 -18.68
C ILE A 143 -6.01 -0.69 -19.01
N ASN A 144 -6.18 -1.09 -20.27
CA ASN A 144 -6.30 -2.51 -20.67
C ASN A 144 -5.05 -3.10 -21.35
N CYS A 145 -3.87 -2.49 -21.16
CA CYS A 145 -2.66 -2.86 -21.90
C CYS A 145 -1.93 -4.11 -21.38
N CYS A 146 -2.04 -4.42 -20.09
CA CYS A 146 -1.39 -5.55 -19.45
C CYS A 146 -2.16 -6.00 -18.20
N CYS A 147 -2.00 -7.25 -17.77
CA CYS A 147 -2.74 -7.78 -16.61
C CYS A 147 -2.50 -6.92 -15.36
N ARG A 148 -1.24 -6.52 -15.14
CA ARG A 148 -0.86 -5.67 -14.01
C ARG A 148 -1.57 -4.31 -14.05
N GLN A 149 -1.70 -3.67 -15.21
CA GLN A 149 -2.38 -2.37 -15.30
C GLN A 149 -3.86 -2.50 -14.96
N ILE A 150 -4.53 -3.52 -15.48
CA ILE A 150 -5.96 -3.74 -15.24
C ILE A 150 -6.22 -3.95 -13.75
N LEU A 151 -5.38 -4.76 -13.08
CA LEU A 151 -5.46 -4.96 -11.62
C LEU A 151 -5.08 -3.69 -10.85
N TYR A 152 -4.04 -2.98 -11.28
CA TYR A 152 -3.55 -1.76 -10.61
C TYR A 152 -4.60 -0.65 -10.56
N THR A 153 -5.57 -0.66 -11.48
CA THR A 153 -6.68 0.31 -11.50
C THR A 153 -7.95 -0.20 -10.82
N GLN A 154 -7.96 -1.42 -10.28
CA GLN A 154 -9.14 -1.91 -9.56
C GLN A 154 -9.29 -1.22 -8.19
N PRO A 155 -10.53 -0.95 -7.73
CA PRO A 155 -10.76 -0.21 -6.50
C PRO A 155 -10.10 -0.82 -5.26
N ASP A 156 -10.09 -2.14 -5.14
CA ASP A 156 -9.50 -2.88 -4.01
C ASP A 156 -7.96 -2.86 -4.03
N PHE A 157 -7.33 -2.68 -5.19
CA PHE A 157 -5.87 -2.52 -5.31
C PHE A 157 -5.39 -1.07 -5.16
N VAL A 158 -6.24 -0.08 -5.49
CA VAL A 158 -5.92 1.35 -5.34
C VAL A 158 -6.22 1.85 -3.94
N GLY A 159 -7.37 1.47 -3.39
CA GLY A 159 -7.89 1.96 -2.10
C GLY A 159 -7.35 1.21 -0.89
N VAL A 160 -6.13 0.68 -0.96
CA VAL A 160 -5.53 -0.04 0.16
C VAL A 160 -5.09 0.96 1.21
N GLU A 161 -5.68 0.90 2.39
CA GLU A 161 -5.35 1.80 3.50
C GLU A 161 -3.93 1.57 4.01
N SER A 162 -3.24 2.66 4.39
CA SER A 162 -1.97 2.57 5.10
C SER A 162 -2.18 2.11 6.55
N LEU A 163 -1.11 1.61 7.19
CA LEU A 163 -1.13 1.27 8.62
C LEU A 163 -1.47 2.49 9.49
N LEU A 164 -1.01 3.67 9.07
CA LEU A 164 -1.30 4.93 9.76
C LEU A 164 -2.80 5.24 9.71
N GLU A 165 -3.40 5.19 8.53
CA GLU A 165 -4.84 5.41 8.36
C GLU A 165 -5.66 4.45 9.20
N MET A 166 -5.35 3.16 9.14
CA MET A 166 -6.05 2.15 9.92
C MET A 166 -5.94 2.42 11.42
N LEU A 167 -4.75 2.81 11.90
CA LEU A 167 -4.55 3.16 13.31
C LEU A 167 -5.39 4.38 13.72
N CYS A 168 -5.35 5.45 12.93
CA CYS A 168 -6.11 6.66 13.23
C CYS A 168 -7.61 6.41 13.20
N LYS A 169 -8.12 5.68 12.19
CA LYS A 169 -9.53 5.31 12.08
C LYS A 169 -9.98 4.41 13.24
N ALA A 170 -9.14 3.45 13.66
CA ALA A 170 -9.44 2.61 14.82
C ALA A 170 -9.55 3.41 16.12
N CYS A 171 -8.84 4.54 16.22
CA CYS A 171 -8.97 5.49 17.32
C CYS A 171 -10.12 6.51 17.12
N GLY A 172 -10.89 6.45 16.03
CA GLY A 172 -12.00 7.36 15.75
C GLY A 172 -11.61 8.68 15.06
N TYR A 173 -10.38 8.81 14.60
CA TYR A 173 -9.86 10.05 14.01
C TYR A 173 -9.91 10.03 12.48
N GLN A 174 -10.27 11.18 11.90
CA GLN A 174 -10.18 11.39 10.46
C GLN A 174 -8.73 11.68 10.05
N VAL A 175 -8.35 11.23 8.85
CA VAL A 175 -7.00 11.40 8.31
C VAL A 175 -7.09 12.09 6.96
N LEU A 176 -6.25 13.09 6.75
CA LEU A 176 -6.06 13.79 5.49
C LEU A 176 -4.58 13.74 5.09
N PHE A 177 -4.29 13.29 3.86
CA PHE A 177 -2.95 13.39 3.29
C PHE A 177 -2.86 14.58 2.36
N LEU A 178 -1.82 15.38 2.55
CA LEU A 178 -1.50 16.48 1.64
C LEU A 178 -0.82 15.94 0.38
N PRO A 179 -1.08 16.55 -0.79
CA PRO A 179 -0.34 16.26 -2.01
C PRO A 179 1.18 16.46 -1.85
N GLU A 180 1.97 15.68 -2.59
CA GLU A 180 3.43 15.78 -2.57
C GLU A 180 3.92 17.13 -3.11
N PHE A 181 4.89 17.74 -2.43
CA PHE A 181 5.50 19.03 -2.79
C PHE A 181 4.57 20.26 -2.73
N HIS A 182 3.55 20.22 -1.88
CA HIS A 182 2.63 21.34 -1.65
C HIS A 182 2.70 21.85 -0.21
N CYS A 183 3.86 22.38 0.20
CA CYS A 183 4.08 22.86 1.57
C CYS A 183 3.19 24.05 1.94
N GLU A 184 2.69 24.81 0.96
CA GLU A 184 1.72 25.89 1.14
C GLU A 184 0.38 25.42 1.73
N LEU A 185 0.04 24.13 1.57
CA LEU A 185 -1.17 23.54 2.14
C LEU A 185 -0.97 23.06 3.59
N ASN A 186 0.27 22.98 4.06
CA ASN A 186 0.58 22.52 5.41
C ASN A 186 0.63 23.71 6.38
N PHE A 187 -0.43 23.89 7.17
CA PHE A 187 -0.56 25.02 8.10
C PHE A 187 0.61 25.15 9.09
N ILE A 188 1.22 24.03 9.48
CA ILE A 188 2.35 24.04 10.41
C ILE A 188 3.55 24.81 9.85
N GLU A 189 3.73 24.86 8.53
CA GLU A 189 4.82 25.59 7.89
C GLU A 189 4.69 27.11 8.10
N GLN A 190 3.45 27.62 8.19
CA GLN A 190 3.20 29.03 8.53
C GLN A 190 3.57 29.30 10.00
N CYS A 191 3.20 28.39 10.91
CA CYS A 191 3.58 28.48 12.32
C CYS A 191 5.11 28.48 12.49
N TRP A 192 5.80 27.55 11.81
CA TRP A 192 7.27 27.48 11.82
C TRP A 192 7.91 28.71 11.19
N GLY A 193 7.38 29.20 10.08
CA GLY A 193 7.85 30.43 9.43
C GLY A 193 7.77 31.63 10.35
N PHE A 194 6.62 31.82 11.02
CA PHE A 194 6.42 32.90 11.98
C PHE A 194 7.34 32.74 13.22
N ALA A 195 7.44 31.53 13.77
CA ALA A 195 8.32 31.27 14.90
C ALA A 195 9.79 31.55 14.57
N LYS A 196 10.26 31.14 13.38
CA LYS A 196 11.61 31.44 12.88
C LYS A 196 11.83 32.94 12.68
N GLN A 197 10.83 33.65 12.14
CA GLN A 197 10.89 35.10 11.98
C GLN A 197 11.02 35.81 13.34
N LEU A 198 10.22 35.40 14.33
CA LEU A 198 10.33 35.94 15.69
C LEU A 198 11.70 35.65 16.30
N TYR A 199 12.18 34.41 16.16
CA TYR A 199 13.50 34.01 16.63
C TYR A 199 14.61 34.90 16.07
N GLN A 200 14.58 35.18 14.76
CA GLN A 200 15.56 36.04 14.09
C GLN A 200 15.54 37.51 14.51
N GLN A 201 14.48 37.98 15.18
CA GLN A 201 14.43 39.34 15.73
C GLN A 201 15.17 39.45 17.07
N PHE A 202 15.45 38.33 17.76
CA PHE A 202 16.24 38.34 18.97
C PHE A 202 17.74 38.46 18.64
N PRO A 203 18.56 39.00 19.57
CA PRO A 203 20.00 39.02 19.41
C PRO A 203 20.55 37.62 19.17
N ALA A 204 21.55 37.49 18.29
CA ALA A 204 22.23 36.22 18.07
C ALA A 204 22.75 35.67 19.41
N SER A 205 22.46 34.38 19.69
CA SER A 205 23.01 33.75 20.88
C SER A 205 24.53 33.74 20.81
N SER A 206 25.18 34.05 21.92
CA SER A 206 26.63 33.96 22.06
C SER A 206 27.11 32.53 22.31
N LYS A 207 26.19 31.55 22.39
CA LYS A 207 26.50 30.14 22.61
C LYS A 207 26.43 29.40 21.28
N GLU A 208 27.53 28.77 20.91
CA GLU A 208 27.66 27.98 19.67
C GLU A 208 26.60 26.87 19.59
N ALA A 209 26.23 26.26 20.72
CA ALA A 209 25.19 25.23 20.78
C ALA A 209 23.76 25.74 20.47
N ASP A 210 23.52 27.05 20.48
CA ASP A 210 22.23 27.65 20.11
C ASP A 210 22.23 28.09 18.62
N LEU A 211 23.36 27.93 17.92
CA LEU A 211 23.58 28.32 16.51
C LEU A 211 23.68 27.12 15.56
N GLU A 212 23.85 25.89 16.09
CA GLU A 212 23.72 24.61 15.37
C GLU A 212 22.26 24.11 15.33
#